data_AF-A0A6P0VFJ1-F1
#
_entry.id   AF-A0A6P0VFJ1-F1
#
_cell.length_a   1.000
_cell.length_b   1.000
_cell.length_c   1.000
_cell.angle_alpha   90.00
_cell.angle_beta   90.00
_cell.angle_gamma   90.00
#
_symmetry.space_group_name_H-M   'P 1'
#
loop_
_entity.id
_entity.type
_entity.pdbx_description
1 polymer ?
#
loop_
_entity_poly.entity_id
_entity_poly.type
_entity_poly.pdbx_seq_one_letter_code
_entity_poly.pdbx_strand_id
1 'polypeptide(L)' 'MNTNNTNINPIDGDMLLEYDFTVGIRGKHYQEYRQGHTVKIYQADGTTVVQNFTSDRTSRLGVTK' A
#
# COMPACT_ATOMS: atom_id res chain seq x y z
N MET A 1 -43.41 -18.03 -0.37
CA MET A 1 -42.54 -18.28 -1.55
C MET A 1 -42.46 -16.98 -2.35
N ASN A 2 -41.28 -16.66 -2.93
CA ASN A 2 -40.92 -15.37 -3.58
C ASN A 2 -40.38 -14.33 -2.56
N THR A 3 -39.19 -13.75 -2.68
CA THR A 3 -38.39 -13.38 -3.86
C THR A 3 -36.93 -13.81 -3.71
N ASN A 4 -36.41 -14.53 -4.71
CA ASN A 4 -34.96 -14.75 -4.82
C ASN A 4 -34.32 -13.38 -5.04
N ASN A 5 -33.75 -12.82 -3.97
CA ASN A 5 -32.83 -11.70 -4.04
C ASN A 5 -31.65 -12.14 -4.91
N THR A 6 -31.77 -11.92 -6.21
CA THR A 6 -30.64 -11.90 -7.13
C THR A 6 -29.79 -10.73 -6.67
N ASN A 7 -28.86 -11.00 -5.75
CA ASN A 7 -27.70 -10.16 -5.53
C ASN A 7 -26.89 -10.22 -6.82
N ILE A 8 -27.33 -9.41 -7.78
CA ILE A 8 -26.57 -9.00 -8.93
C ILE A 8 -25.44 -8.15 -8.38
N ASN A 9 -24.38 -8.82 -7.92
CA ASN A 9 -23.07 -8.21 -7.90
C ASN A 9 -22.85 -7.77 -9.36
N PRO A 10 -22.82 -6.47 -9.64
CA PRO A 10 -22.35 -6.02 -10.95
C PRO A 10 -20.93 -6.56 -11.01
N ILE A 11 -20.71 -7.54 -11.90
CA ILE A 11 -19.37 -7.99 -12.23
C ILE A 11 -18.70 -6.76 -12.81
N ASP A 12 -17.98 -6.03 -11.96
CA ASP A 12 -16.63 -5.48 -12.12
C ASP A 12 -16.15 -5.30 -13.57
N GLY A 13 -16.98 -4.74 -14.45
CA GLY A 13 -16.70 -4.64 -15.89
C GLY A 13 -15.62 -3.61 -16.22
N ASP A 14 -15.29 -2.74 -15.26
CA ASP A 14 -14.41 -1.58 -15.45
C ASP A 14 -13.17 -1.60 -14.54
N MET A 15 -12.99 -2.61 -13.68
CA MET A 15 -11.76 -2.72 -12.88
C MET A 15 -10.64 -3.33 -13.72
N LEU A 16 -9.54 -2.58 -13.88
CA LEU A 16 -8.33 -3.13 -14.50
C LEU A 16 -7.78 -4.26 -13.62
N LEU A 17 -7.23 -5.30 -14.25
CA LEU A 17 -6.61 -6.45 -13.56
C LEU A 17 -5.52 -6.03 -12.57
N GLU A 18 -4.86 -4.90 -12.80
CA GLU A 18 -3.86 -4.31 -11.89
C GLU A 18 -4.44 -3.89 -10.52
N TYR A 19 -5.76 -3.69 -10.45
CA TYR A 19 -6.50 -3.33 -9.24
C TYR A 19 -7.35 -4.49 -8.69
N ASP A 20 -7.24 -5.70 -9.24
CA ASP A 20 -7.84 -6.90 -8.64
C ASP A 20 -7.00 -7.39 -7.46
N PHE A 21 -7.45 -7.03 -6.25
CA PHE A 21 -6.80 -7.42 -5.00
C PHE A 21 -7.34 -8.74 -4.41
N THR A 22 -8.25 -9.45 -5.08
CA THR A 22 -8.86 -10.68 -4.55
C THR A 22 -7.83 -11.79 -4.27
N VAL A 23 -6.75 -11.82 -5.04
CA VAL A 23 -5.61 -12.74 -4.85
C VAL A 23 -4.54 -12.22 -3.88
N GLY A 24 -4.71 -11.01 -3.33
CA GLY A 24 -3.73 -10.35 -2.48
C GLY A 24 -3.69 -10.88 -1.05
N ILE A 25 -2.49 -11.18 -0.52
CA ILE A 25 -2.29 -11.50 0.90
C ILE A 25 -2.00 -10.20 1.68
N ARG A 26 -2.93 -9.80 2.56
CA ARG A 26 -2.74 -8.64 3.44
C ARG A 26 -1.50 -8.84 4.32
N GLY A 27 -0.63 -7.83 4.35
CA GLY A 27 0.54 -7.80 5.23
C GLY A 27 1.72 -8.68 4.82
N LYS A 28 1.72 -9.28 3.62
CA LYS A 28 2.80 -10.15 3.12
C LYS A 28 4.21 -9.55 3.29
N HIS A 29 4.36 -8.25 3.04
CA HIS A 29 5.65 -7.54 3.06
C HIS A 29 5.87 -6.69 4.33
N TYR A 30 5.03 -6.84 5.35
CA TYR A 30 5.05 -5.97 6.52
C TYR A 30 6.35 -6.07 7.33
N GLN A 31 6.92 -7.27 7.47
CA GLN A 31 8.16 -7.49 8.21
C GLN A 31 9.35 -6.81 7.52
N GLU A 32 9.44 -6.91 6.20
CA GLU A 32 10.49 -6.29 5.38
C GLU A 32 10.36 -4.76 5.41
N TYR A 33 9.14 -4.25 5.21
CA TYR A 33 8.86 -2.80 5.27
C TYR A 33 9.32 -2.18 6.59
N ARG A 34 9.18 -2.91 7.71
CA ARG A 34 9.61 -2.50 9.05
C ARG A 34 11.11 -2.57 9.30
N GLN A 35 11.92 -3.17 8.43
CA GLN A 35 13.38 -3.14 8.54
C GLN A 35 13.96 -1.81 8.04
N GLY A 36 13.12 -1.01 7.37
CA GLY A 36 13.50 0.21 6.68
C GLY A 36 13.55 0.01 5.17
N HIS A 37 13.40 1.09 4.42
CA HIS A 37 13.34 1.08 2.97
C HIS A 37 13.78 2.42 2.40
N THR A 38 14.18 2.43 1.12
CA THR A 38 14.59 3.63 0.41
C THR A 38 13.58 3.94 -0.69
N VAL A 39 13.08 5.17 -0.72
CA VAL A 39 12.23 5.68 -1.79
C VAL A 39 13.06 6.61 -2.67
N LYS A 40 13.06 6.36 -3.98
CA LYS A 40 13.70 7.23 -4.98
C LYS A 40 12.62 7.79 -5.91
N ILE A 41 12.55 9.11 -6.01
CA ILE A 41 11.60 9.83 -6.86
C ILE A 41 12.39 10.52 -7.95
N TYR A 42 12.15 10.15 -9.20
CA TYR A 42 12.72 10.82 -10.37
C TYR A 42 11.78 11.93 -10.81
N GLN A 43 12.31 13.15 -10.87
CA GLN A 43 11.54 14.34 -11.23
C GLN A 43 11.69 14.65 -12.72
N ALA A 44 10.70 15.35 -13.27
CA ALA A 44 10.70 15.73 -14.68
C ALA A 44 11.83 16.72 -15.04
N ASP A 45 12.34 17.47 -14.07
CA ASP A 45 13.50 18.37 -14.22
C ASP A 45 14.85 17.64 -14.22
N GLY A 46 14.85 16.30 -14.15
CA GLY A 46 16.03 15.45 -14.13
C GLY A 46 16.65 15.28 -12.74
N THR A 47 16.13 15.95 -11.71
CA THR A 47 16.59 15.74 -10.33
C THR A 47 16.03 14.44 -9.74
N THR A 48 16.69 13.93 -8.70
CA THR A 48 16.22 12.74 -7.96
C THR A 48 16.16 13.04 -6.48
N VAL A 49 15.01 12.78 -5.86
CA VAL A 49 14.83 12.83 -4.40
C VAL A 49 14.99 11.42 -3.84
N VAL A 50 15.91 11.25 -2.90
CA VAL A 50 16.14 9.98 -2.20
C VAL A 50 15.76 10.16 -0.74
N GLN A 51 14.77 9.40 -0.29
CA GLN A 51 14.34 9.37 1.11
C GLN A 51 14.59 7.99 1.70
N ASN A 52 15.36 7.97 2.79
CA ASN A 52 15.60 6.76 3.57
C ASN A 52 14.60 6.73 4.73
N PHE A 53 13.91 5.62 4.89
CA PHE A 53 13.04 5.34 6.03
C PHE A 53 13.69 4.25 6.86
N THR A 54 14.14 4.61 8.06
CA THR A 54 14.64 3.66 9.05
C THR A 54 13.57 3.47 10.12
N SER A 55 13.45 2.24 10.62
CA SER A 55 12.49 1.89 11.66
C SER A 55 13.14 2.05 13.02
N ASP A 56 13.50 3.27 13.36
CA ASP A 56 13.96 3.61 14.70
C ASP A 56 12.73 3.67 15.60
N ARG A 57 12.50 2.58 16.36
CA ARG A 57 11.51 2.54 17.44
C ARG A 57 11.67 3.73 18.41
N THR A 58 12.87 4.33 18.46
CA THR A 58 13.27 5.42 19.36
C THR A 58 12.89 6.82 18.86
N SER A 59 12.72 7.06 17.54
CA SER A 59 12.38 8.40 17.03
C SER A 59 10.92 8.83 17.28
N ARG A 60 10.10 7.93 17.83
CA ARG A 60 8.69 8.19 18.21
C ARG A 60 8.48 8.60 19.66
N LEU A 61 9.51 8.55 20.51
CA LEU A 61 9.45 9.14 21.85
C LEU A 61 10.19 10.47 21.77
N GLY A 62 9.45 11.56 21.57
CA GLY A 62 10.01 12.90 21.59
C GLY A 62 10.73 13.14 22.91
N VAL A 63 12.07 13.05 22.90
CA VAL A 63 12.90 13.54 23.98
C VAL A 63 12.98 15.05 23.79
N THR A 64 12.10 15.78 24.48
CA THR A 64 12.28 17.21 24.73
C THR A 64 13.59 17.36 25.51
N LYS A 65 14.48 18.21 24.99
CA LYS A 65 15.71 18.64 25.67
C LYS A 65 15.42 19.20 27.06
#